data_AF-A0AA40E2T8-F1
#
_entry.id   AF-A0AA40E2T8-F1
#
_cell.length_a   1.000
_cell.length_b   1.000
_cell.length_c   1.000
_cell.angle_alpha   90.00
_cell.angle_beta   90.00
_cell.angle_gamma   90.00
#
_symmetry.space_group_name_H-M   'P 1'
#
loop_
_entity.id
_entity.type
_entity.pdbx_description
1 polymer ?
#
loop_
_entity_poly.entity_id
_entity_poly.type
_entity_poly.pdbx_seq_one_letter_code
_entity_poly.pdbx_strand_id
1 'polypeptide(L)'
;ERLEDIALSRGGRASRTGRRGRGRGQGGGSGKSREVALSHALSKLLRHQAASAGIQLDSEGFAPLTKVLKWGPVGSLKPTFAEIAAAVRDSDKQRFALKPDPVTNPALDEATTDPAHWLIRANQGHSIKLDSEKLLRPIALPASPETELPPGSVPVPETVVHGTYFAFWPAIVASGGLRPMGRNHVHCSTGLPPEDESEGPAVVSGMRRDAEVLVYVDVAASMREAGIKWWMSDNGVVLTEGDADGLVPARFFREVRGRAQGVGLLWKDGQHVVDLPDWVKAQPPRGK
;
A
#
# COMPACT_ATOMS: atom_id res chain seq x y z
N GLU A 1 -30.70 44.35 -26.33
CA GLU A 1 -30.30 45.77 -26.35
C GLU A 1 -30.91 46.47 -25.15
N ARG A 2 -30.12 47.35 -24.50
CA ARG A 2 -30.50 48.36 -23.50
C ARG A 2 -31.06 47.80 -22.17
N LEU A 3 -30.81 48.33 -20.98
CA LEU A 3 -30.13 49.47 -20.32
C LEU A 3 -30.29 49.07 -18.81
N GLU A 4 -29.54 49.48 -17.79
CA GLU A 4 -28.95 50.76 -17.47
C GLU A 4 -28.17 50.61 -16.15
N ASP A 5 -27.35 51.61 -15.91
CA ASP A 5 -26.27 51.72 -14.95
C ASP A 5 -26.67 52.71 -13.82
N ILE A 6 -25.94 52.67 -12.69
CA ILE A 6 -25.68 53.81 -11.76
C ILE A 6 -26.84 54.25 -10.82
N ALA A 7 -26.69 54.69 -9.56
CA ALA A 7 -25.71 54.62 -8.48
C ALA A 7 -26.27 55.43 -7.27
N LEU A 8 -25.68 55.23 -6.07
CA LEU A 8 -25.48 56.23 -4.97
C LEU A 8 -26.74 56.73 -4.18
N SER A 9 -26.76 56.98 -2.86
CA SER A 9 -25.75 57.04 -1.79
C SER A 9 -26.40 57.17 -0.38
N ARG A 10 -25.56 57.02 0.66
CA ARG A 10 -25.63 57.58 2.06
C ARG A 10 -26.65 56.93 3.01
N GLY A 11 -26.35 56.60 4.27
CA GLY A 11 -25.21 56.84 5.16
C GLY A 11 -25.75 56.91 6.60
N GLY A 12 -25.16 56.19 7.57
CA GLY A 12 -25.58 56.26 8.98
C GLY A 12 -24.75 55.34 9.89
N ARG A 13 -24.24 55.88 11.01
CA ARG A 13 -23.09 55.41 11.80
C ARG A 13 -23.51 54.78 13.15
N ALA A 14 -22.70 53.82 13.61
CA ALA A 14 -22.36 53.45 15.00
C ALA A 14 -23.35 52.64 15.88
N SER A 15 -22.92 51.46 16.37
CA SER A 15 -22.32 51.31 17.71
C SER A 15 -21.89 49.86 18.01
N ARG A 16 -20.87 49.75 18.88
CA ARG A 16 -20.22 48.52 19.37
C ARG A 16 -21.13 47.75 20.33
N THR A 17 -21.14 46.42 20.25
CA THR A 17 -20.99 45.56 21.44
C THR A 17 -20.26 44.26 21.06
N GLY A 18 -19.16 43.99 21.73
CA GLY A 18 -18.49 42.70 21.67
C GLY A 18 -19.20 41.70 22.56
N ARG A 19 -19.30 40.44 22.12
CA ARG A 19 -19.47 39.31 23.05
C ARG A 19 -18.69 38.11 22.56
N ARG A 20 -17.72 37.76 23.39
CA ARG A 20 -16.81 36.62 23.31
C ARG A 20 -17.57 35.31 23.07
N GLY A 21 -17.38 34.71 21.90
CA GLY A 21 -17.69 33.30 21.64
C GLY A 21 -16.49 32.45 22.09
N ARG A 22 -16.65 31.78 23.23
CA ARG A 22 -15.68 30.84 23.80
C ARG A 22 -15.25 29.79 22.77
N GLY A 23 -13.95 29.70 22.53
CA GLY A 23 -13.33 28.56 21.88
C GLY A 23 -13.63 27.29 22.67
N ARG A 24 -14.31 26.35 22.03
CA ARG A 24 -14.28 24.94 22.43
C ARG A 24 -13.09 24.31 21.71
N GLY A 25 -12.00 24.15 22.44
CA GLY A 25 -10.87 23.34 22.01
C GLY A 25 -11.32 21.90 21.82
N GLN A 26 -11.30 21.44 20.57
CA GLN A 26 -11.35 20.03 20.23
C GLN A 26 -9.89 19.61 19.96
N GLY A 27 -9.12 19.49 21.03
CA GLY A 27 -7.77 18.96 21.00
C GLY A 27 -7.84 17.43 20.99
N GLY A 28 -7.50 16.82 19.87
CA GLY A 28 -7.44 15.36 19.74
C GLY A 28 -7.20 14.83 18.32
N GLY A 29 -7.36 15.65 17.28
CA GLY A 29 -7.26 15.21 15.87
C GLY A 29 -5.95 15.53 15.13
N SER A 30 -5.05 16.35 15.70
CA SER A 30 -3.87 16.84 14.96
C SER A 30 -2.74 15.81 14.84
N GLY A 31 -2.58 14.93 15.85
CA GLY A 31 -1.52 13.90 15.88
C GLY A 31 -1.67 12.83 14.80
N LYS A 32 -2.85 12.21 14.71
CA LYS A 32 -3.18 11.22 13.66
C LYS A 32 -3.04 11.80 12.25
N SER A 33 -3.41 13.07 12.05
CA SER A 33 -3.24 13.73 10.75
C SER A 33 -1.76 13.92 10.38
N ARG A 34 -0.88 14.15 11.37
CA ARG A 34 0.56 14.35 11.14
C ARG A 34 1.26 13.03 10.83
N GLU A 35 0.93 11.96 11.56
CA GLU A 35 1.45 10.61 11.32
C GLU A 35 1.10 10.11 9.92
N VAL A 36 -0.17 10.29 9.51
CA VAL A 36 -0.62 9.95 8.16
C VAL A 36 0.11 10.77 7.10
N ALA A 37 0.31 12.07 7.33
CA ALA A 37 1.05 12.93 6.41
C ALA A 37 2.52 12.50 6.28
N LEU A 38 3.17 12.14 7.38
CA LEU A 38 4.54 11.63 7.40
C LEU A 38 4.64 10.30 6.65
N SER A 39 3.74 9.35 6.92
CA SER A 39 3.69 8.06 6.23
C SER A 39 3.45 8.22 4.73
N HIS A 40 2.59 9.17 4.32
CA HIS A 40 2.35 9.47 2.92
C HIS A 40 3.58 10.11 2.25
N ALA A 41 4.24 11.06 2.91
CA ALA A 41 5.45 11.70 2.41
C ALA A 41 6.60 10.69 2.24
N LEU A 42 6.86 9.87 3.26
CA LEU A 42 7.86 8.79 3.20
C LEU A 42 7.56 7.80 2.07
N SER A 43 6.30 7.37 1.93
CA SER A 43 5.88 6.47 0.85
C SER A 43 6.14 7.10 -0.52
N LYS A 44 5.78 8.37 -0.70
CA LYS A 44 5.98 9.10 -1.97
C LYS A 44 7.46 9.19 -2.34
N LEU A 45 8.32 9.54 -1.38
CA LEU A 45 9.76 9.63 -1.61
C LEU A 45 10.34 8.26 -1.97
N LEU A 46 10.22 7.31 -1.05
CA LEU A 46 10.94 6.04 -1.13
C LEU A 46 10.46 5.15 -2.28
N ARG A 47 9.18 5.27 -2.71
CA ARG A 47 8.63 4.46 -3.79
C ARG A 47 8.74 5.08 -5.18
N HIS A 48 8.76 6.42 -5.26
CA HIS A 48 8.56 7.11 -6.53
C HIS A 48 9.56 8.24 -6.80
N GLN A 49 10.02 8.96 -5.77
CA GLN A 49 10.72 10.24 -5.97
C GLN A 49 12.18 10.27 -5.49
N ALA A 50 12.73 9.16 -4.98
CA ALA A 50 14.11 9.13 -4.48
C ALA A 50 15.13 9.62 -5.52
N ALA A 51 15.04 9.11 -6.76
CA ALA A 51 15.92 9.54 -7.86
C ALA A 51 15.80 11.04 -8.16
N SER A 52 14.57 11.56 -8.30
CA SER A 52 14.31 12.98 -8.53
C SER A 52 14.71 13.88 -7.35
N ALA A 53 14.78 13.31 -6.14
CA ALA A 53 15.23 14.00 -4.93
C ALA A 53 16.75 13.95 -4.75
N GLY A 54 17.51 13.36 -5.69
CA GLY A 54 18.95 13.16 -5.57
C GLY A 54 19.35 12.15 -4.48
N ILE A 55 18.42 11.30 -4.06
CA ILE A 55 18.64 10.26 -3.06
C ILE A 55 18.86 8.94 -3.79
N GLN A 56 20.09 8.45 -3.72
CA GLN A 56 20.42 7.12 -4.21
C GLN A 56 19.98 6.09 -3.18
N LEU A 57 19.21 5.12 -3.67
CA LEU A 57 18.85 3.93 -2.91
C LEU A 57 19.94 2.88 -3.13
N ASP A 58 20.32 2.15 -2.08
CA ASP A 58 21.22 1.00 -2.19
C ASP A 58 20.54 -0.15 -2.96
N SER A 59 21.25 -1.27 -3.15
CA SER A 59 20.69 -2.44 -3.85
C SER A 59 19.51 -3.10 -3.13
N GLU A 60 19.30 -2.76 -1.87
CA GLU A 60 18.19 -3.24 -1.03
C GLU A 60 17.10 -2.16 -0.86
N GLY A 61 17.21 -1.03 -1.55
CA GLY A 61 16.21 0.04 -1.56
C GLY A 61 16.27 0.99 -0.38
N PHE A 62 17.32 0.91 0.42
CA PHE A 62 17.53 1.78 1.56
C PHE A 62 18.16 3.11 1.15
N ALA A 63 17.65 4.18 1.77
CA ALA A 63 18.19 5.52 1.71
C ALA A 63 18.80 5.92 3.06
N PRO A 64 19.87 6.74 3.06
CA PRO A 64 20.32 7.42 4.28
C PRO A 64 19.20 8.25 4.91
N LEU A 65 18.84 7.98 6.17
CA LEU A 65 17.73 8.65 6.84
C LEU A 65 17.96 10.17 6.91
N THR A 66 19.21 10.61 7.07
CA THR A 66 19.58 12.04 7.02
C THR A 66 19.21 12.73 5.71
N LYS A 67 19.31 12.04 4.57
CA LYS A 67 18.91 12.60 3.27
C LYS A 67 17.39 12.64 3.14
N VAL A 68 16.72 11.59 3.62
CA VAL A 68 15.24 11.50 3.65
C VAL A 68 14.64 12.63 4.49
N LEU A 69 15.21 12.90 5.67
CA LEU A 69 14.76 13.97 6.56
C LEU A 69 14.95 15.38 5.99
N LYS A 70 15.87 15.54 5.04
CA LYS A 70 16.10 16.82 4.34
C LYS A 70 15.19 17.02 3.12
N TRP A 71 14.48 15.98 2.67
CA TRP A 71 13.60 16.10 1.52
C TRP A 71 12.35 16.92 1.86
N GLY A 72 12.07 17.97 1.08
CA GLY A 72 11.11 19.04 1.39
C GLY A 72 9.82 18.60 2.11
N PRO A 73 9.00 17.70 1.53
CA PRO A 73 7.76 17.24 2.16
C PRO A 73 7.92 16.46 3.48
N VAL A 74 9.04 15.77 3.70
CA VAL A 74 9.35 15.13 4.99
C VAL A 74 9.96 16.16 5.94
N GLY A 75 10.95 16.94 5.48
CA GLY A 75 11.64 17.95 6.27
C GLY A 75 10.72 19.07 6.77
N SER A 76 9.67 19.43 6.01
CA SER A 76 8.66 20.39 6.45
C SER A 76 7.89 19.93 7.68
N LEU A 77 7.79 18.62 7.90
CA LEU A 77 7.14 18.03 9.07
C LEU A 77 8.08 17.99 10.28
N LYS A 78 9.40 18.25 10.10
CA LYS A 78 10.43 18.17 11.14
C LYS A 78 10.24 16.97 12.09
N PRO A 79 10.16 15.73 11.56
CA PRO A 79 9.90 14.57 12.38
C PRO A 79 11.12 14.27 13.26
N THR A 80 10.86 13.90 14.50
CA THR A 80 11.85 13.33 15.43
C THR A 80 12.17 11.88 15.05
N PHE A 81 13.31 11.37 15.51
CA PHE A 81 13.63 9.95 15.30
C PHE A 81 12.56 9.03 15.91
N ALA A 82 12.03 9.39 17.09
CA ALA A 82 10.95 8.66 17.73
C ALA A 82 9.69 8.59 16.85
N GLU A 83 9.30 9.69 16.18
CA GLU A 83 8.17 9.71 15.23
C GLU A 83 8.45 8.84 13.99
N ILE A 84 9.70 8.76 13.51
CA ILE A 84 10.07 7.87 12.40
C ILE A 84 10.04 6.41 12.82
N ALA A 85 10.62 6.09 13.99
CA ALA A 85 10.61 4.74 14.55
C ALA A 85 9.18 4.26 14.84
N ALA A 86 8.32 5.14 15.34
CA ALA A 86 6.89 4.88 15.47
C ALA A 86 6.22 4.70 14.10
N ALA A 87 6.51 5.54 13.11
CA ALA A 87 5.95 5.36 11.76
C ALA A 87 6.37 4.05 11.08
N VAL A 88 7.54 3.50 11.43
CA VAL A 88 8.00 2.18 10.96
C VAL A 88 7.23 1.09 11.71
N ARG A 89 7.22 1.14 13.05
CA ARG A 89 6.62 0.14 13.94
C ARG A 89 5.09 0.07 13.85
N ASP A 90 4.43 1.21 13.85
CA ASP A 90 2.99 1.36 14.04
C ASP A 90 2.25 1.59 12.72
N SER A 91 2.95 1.59 11.58
CA SER A 91 2.25 1.66 10.31
C SER A 91 1.38 0.40 10.13
N ASP A 92 0.08 0.60 9.89
CA ASP A 92 -0.91 -0.49 9.71
C ASP A 92 -0.54 -1.55 8.67
N LYS A 93 0.49 -1.27 7.86
CA LYS A 93 0.95 -2.11 6.75
C LYS A 93 2.45 -2.44 6.81
N GLN A 94 3.13 -2.18 7.93
CA GLN A 94 4.59 -2.28 8.04
C GLN A 94 5.25 -1.72 6.77
N ARG A 95 4.98 -0.44 6.47
CA ARG A 95 5.25 0.18 5.16
C ARG A 95 6.73 0.44 4.93
N PHE A 96 7.50 0.51 6.00
CA PHE A 96 8.91 0.90 6.03
C PHE A 96 9.72 -0.08 6.85
N ALA A 97 11.02 -0.10 6.62
CA ALA A 97 11.99 -0.77 7.47
C ALA A 97 13.15 0.18 7.76
N LEU A 98 13.66 0.09 8.99
CA LEU A 98 14.89 0.73 9.43
C LEU A 98 15.98 -0.33 9.59
N LYS A 99 17.20 0.00 9.20
CA LYS A 99 18.40 -0.78 9.55
C LYS A 99 19.53 0.16 9.94
N PRO A 100 20.45 -0.24 10.84
CA PRO A 100 21.67 0.51 11.08
C PRO A 100 22.46 0.71 9.78
N ASP A 101 23.03 1.90 9.59
CA ASP A 101 23.97 2.16 8.50
C ASP A 101 25.35 1.62 8.90
N PRO A 102 25.88 0.55 8.27
CA PRO A 102 27.16 -0.03 8.68
C PRO A 102 28.35 0.93 8.48
N VAL A 103 28.20 1.97 7.66
CA VAL A 103 29.27 2.96 7.40
C VAL A 103 29.39 3.94 8.57
N THR A 104 28.25 4.38 9.12
CA THR A 104 28.24 5.38 10.19
C THR A 104 28.01 4.75 11.57
N ASN A 105 27.47 3.53 11.63
CA ASN A 105 27.20 2.73 12.82
C ASN A 105 27.81 1.32 12.68
N PRO A 106 29.16 1.20 12.73
CA PRO A 106 29.85 -0.07 12.54
C PRO A 106 29.60 -1.09 13.65
N ALA A 107 29.18 -0.64 14.83
CA ALA A 107 28.78 -1.51 15.94
C ALA A 107 27.37 -2.11 15.76
N LEU A 108 26.63 -1.68 14.72
CA LEU A 108 25.23 -2.03 14.48
C LEU A 108 24.34 -1.80 15.71
N ASP A 109 24.62 -0.72 16.45
CA ASP A 109 23.88 -0.36 17.65
C ASP A 109 22.45 0.08 17.30
N GLU A 110 21.47 -0.76 17.60
CA GLU A 110 20.04 -0.47 17.39
C GLU A 110 19.44 0.45 18.47
N ALA A 111 20.16 0.73 19.56
CA ALA A 111 19.69 1.64 20.62
C ALA A 111 19.93 3.12 20.28
N THR A 112 20.74 3.41 19.26
CA THR A 112 21.04 4.78 18.86
C THR A 112 19.81 5.50 18.30
N THR A 113 19.64 6.76 18.68
CA THR A 113 18.53 7.61 18.20
C THR A 113 18.98 8.68 17.21
N ASP A 114 20.27 8.69 16.84
CA ASP A 114 20.80 9.63 15.86
C ASP A 114 20.44 9.17 14.44
N PRO A 115 19.64 9.94 13.67
CA PRO A 115 19.29 9.60 12.29
C PRO A 115 20.48 9.39 11.34
N ALA A 116 21.68 9.90 11.66
CA ALA A 116 22.90 9.67 10.89
C ALA A 116 23.32 8.20 10.84
N HIS A 117 22.89 7.40 11.81
CA HIS A 117 23.22 6.00 11.99
C HIS A 117 22.19 5.03 11.38
N TRP A 118 21.19 5.55 10.67
CA TRP A 118 20.07 4.76 10.17
C TRP A 118 19.86 4.90 8.68
N LEU A 119 19.48 3.78 8.09
CA LEU A 119 18.97 3.66 6.74
C LEU A 119 17.47 3.34 6.80
N ILE A 120 16.70 3.89 5.86
CA ILE A 120 15.26 3.63 5.74
C ILE A 120 14.88 3.21 4.32
N ARG A 121 14.01 2.22 4.18
CA ARG A 121 13.38 1.84 2.90
C ARG A 121 11.87 1.79 3.00
N ALA A 122 11.19 1.85 1.85
CA ALA A 122 9.83 1.34 1.76
C ALA A 122 9.90 -0.19 1.59
N ASN A 123 9.00 -0.91 2.26
CA ASN A 123 8.99 -2.36 2.15
C ASN A 123 8.44 -2.81 0.81
N GLN A 124 7.51 -2.06 0.21
CA GLN A 124 6.78 -2.44 -1.01
C GLN A 124 6.35 -1.23 -1.85
N GLY A 125 5.94 -1.48 -3.10
CA GLY A 125 5.26 -0.51 -3.96
C GLY A 125 6.17 0.44 -4.74
N HIS A 126 7.44 0.09 -4.94
CA HIS A 126 8.37 0.85 -5.76
C HIS A 126 7.91 0.87 -7.22
N SER A 127 7.92 2.06 -7.83
CA SER A 127 7.92 2.21 -9.29
C SER A 127 9.33 2.52 -9.82
N ILE A 128 10.30 2.64 -8.93
CA ILE A 128 11.73 2.76 -9.23
C ILE A 128 12.24 1.35 -9.53
N LYS A 129 13.06 1.19 -10.58
CA LYS A 129 13.78 -0.07 -10.88
C LYS A 129 14.81 -0.34 -9.78
N LEU A 130 14.33 -0.85 -8.67
CA LEU A 130 15.13 -1.49 -7.65
C LEU A 130 15.19 -2.97 -8.01
N ASP A 131 16.35 -3.61 -7.80
CA ASP A 131 16.50 -5.07 -7.77
C ASP A 131 15.64 -5.62 -6.63
N SER A 132 14.33 -5.60 -6.88
CA SER A 132 13.28 -6.00 -5.96
C SER A 132 13.48 -7.46 -5.56
N GLU A 133 14.18 -8.23 -6.39
CA GLU A 133 14.61 -9.61 -6.17
C GLU A 133 15.41 -9.82 -4.87
N LYS A 134 16.17 -8.84 -4.37
CA LYS A 134 16.96 -9.02 -3.13
C LYS A 134 16.15 -8.93 -1.84
N LEU A 135 14.94 -8.38 -1.91
CA LEU A 135 14.05 -8.16 -0.74
C LEU A 135 12.88 -9.15 -0.72
N LEU A 136 12.88 -10.08 -1.67
CA LEU A 136 11.77 -10.92 -2.01
C LEU A 136 12.22 -12.37 -1.96
N ARG A 137 11.67 -13.13 -1.03
CA ARG A 137 11.92 -14.56 -0.94
C ARG A 137 11.08 -15.27 -2.01
N PRO A 138 11.65 -16.12 -2.86
CA PRO A 138 10.86 -16.85 -3.85
C PRO A 138 9.85 -17.76 -3.13
N ILE A 139 8.62 -17.79 -3.64
CA ILE A 139 7.64 -18.82 -3.25
C ILE A 139 7.92 -20.04 -4.12
N ALA A 140 8.07 -21.20 -3.49
CA ALA A 140 8.39 -22.45 -4.16
C ALA A 140 7.36 -23.53 -3.82
N LEU A 141 7.19 -24.44 -4.78
CA LEU A 141 6.47 -25.69 -4.57
C LEU A 141 7.48 -26.79 -4.24
N PRO A 142 7.17 -27.69 -3.31
CA PRO A 142 8.01 -28.86 -3.08
C PRO A 142 7.92 -29.78 -4.31
N ALA A 143 9.05 -30.37 -4.71
CA ALA A 143 9.09 -31.31 -5.84
C ALA A 143 8.30 -32.60 -5.56
N SER A 144 8.21 -32.99 -4.29
CA SER A 144 7.37 -34.06 -3.76
C SER A 144 7.02 -33.74 -2.30
N PRO A 145 6.02 -34.40 -1.68
CA PRO A 145 5.64 -34.15 -0.28
C PRO A 145 6.79 -34.26 0.72
N GLU A 146 7.79 -35.07 0.40
CA GLU A 146 8.95 -35.37 1.25
C GLU A 146 10.13 -34.41 1.00
N THR A 147 10.10 -33.60 -0.07
CA THR A 147 11.25 -32.79 -0.49
C THR A 147 11.23 -31.42 0.18
N GLU A 148 12.33 -31.05 0.82
CA GLU A 148 12.53 -29.70 1.34
C GLU A 148 12.48 -28.65 0.23
N LEU A 149 12.00 -27.46 0.56
CA LEU A 149 11.98 -26.35 -0.38
C LEU A 149 13.40 -25.86 -0.68
N PRO A 150 13.64 -25.27 -1.88
CA PRO A 150 14.92 -24.66 -2.20
C PRO A 150 15.38 -23.67 -1.11
N PRO A 151 16.68 -23.64 -0.76
CA PRO A 151 17.19 -22.71 0.25
C PRO A 151 16.81 -21.25 -0.05
N GLY A 152 16.35 -20.53 0.98
CA GLY A 152 15.92 -19.14 0.86
C GLY A 152 14.51 -18.92 0.30
N SER A 153 13.82 -19.98 -0.10
CA SER A 153 12.41 -19.91 -0.52
C SER A 153 11.43 -20.12 0.64
N VAL A 154 10.16 -19.85 0.39
CA VAL A 154 9.05 -20.08 1.33
C VAL A 154 7.94 -20.90 0.67
N PRO A 155 7.13 -21.64 1.45
CA PRO A 155 5.99 -22.37 0.89
C PRO A 155 4.93 -21.42 0.34
N VAL A 156 4.09 -21.93 -0.55
CA VAL A 156 2.87 -21.24 -0.99
C VAL A 156 1.96 -21.01 0.23
N PRO A 157 1.55 -19.77 0.51
CA PRO A 157 0.59 -19.50 1.57
C PRO A 157 -0.77 -20.19 1.30
N GLU A 158 -1.45 -20.62 2.36
CA GLU A 158 -2.76 -21.27 2.27
C GLU A 158 -3.81 -20.39 1.55
N THR A 159 -3.72 -19.07 1.79
CA THR A 159 -4.57 -18.07 1.15
C THR A 159 -3.70 -17.03 0.47
N VAL A 160 -4.02 -16.74 -0.80
CA VAL A 160 -3.47 -15.61 -1.55
C VAL A 160 -4.64 -14.88 -2.18
N VAL A 161 -4.88 -13.65 -1.72
CA VAL A 161 -6.07 -12.88 -2.10
C VAL A 161 -5.71 -11.46 -2.54
N HIS A 162 -6.22 -11.06 -3.69
CA HIS A 162 -6.14 -9.70 -4.19
C HIS A 162 -7.45 -8.96 -3.92
N GLY A 163 -7.36 -7.76 -3.35
CA GLY A 163 -8.52 -6.90 -3.12
C GLY A 163 -8.61 -5.82 -4.18
N THR A 164 -9.77 -5.70 -4.80
CA THR A 164 -10.09 -4.68 -5.81
C THR A 164 -11.46 -4.06 -5.54
N TYR A 165 -11.91 -3.21 -6.45
CA TYR A 165 -13.16 -2.44 -6.35
C TYR A 165 -14.10 -2.82 -7.48
N PHE A 166 -15.41 -2.67 -7.25
CA PHE A 166 -16.41 -2.96 -8.27
C PHE A 166 -16.18 -2.16 -9.55
N ALA A 167 -15.74 -0.91 -9.43
CA ALA A 167 -15.41 -0.05 -10.57
C ALA A 167 -14.27 -0.58 -11.47
N PHE A 168 -13.38 -1.42 -10.95
CA PHE A 168 -12.26 -1.98 -11.72
C PHE A 168 -12.50 -3.43 -12.15
N TRP A 169 -13.52 -4.09 -11.59
CA TRP A 169 -13.79 -5.50 -11.86
C TRP A 169 -14.07 -5.80 -13.35
N PRO A 170 -14.92 -5.02 -14.06
CA PRO A 170 -15.16 -5.28 -15.49
C PRO A 170 -13.89 -5.23 -16.34
N ALA A 171 -12.97 -4.31 -16.03
CA ALA A 171 -11.70 -4.20 -16.75
C ALA A 171 -10.78 -5.40 -16.51
N ILE A 172 -10.74 -5.94 -15.27
CA ILE A 172 -9.97 -7.13 -14.91
C ILE A 172 -10.48 -8.35 -15.70
N VAL A 173 -11.81 -8.51 -15.77
CA VAL A 173 -12.46 -9.58 -16.55
C VAL A 173 -12.14 -9.42 -18.03
N ALA A 174 -12.32 -8.21 -18.58
CA ALA A 174 -12.05 -7.93 -20.00
C ALA A 174 -10.58 -8.15 -20.38
N SER A 175 -9.63 -7.88 -19.47
CA SER A 175 -8.21 -8.18 -19.70
C SER A 175 -7.84 -9.65 -19.48
N GLY A 176 -8.79 -10.49 -19.05
CA GLY A 176 -8.59 -11.91 -18.81
C GLY A 176 -7.87 -12.25 -17.51
N GLY A 177 -7.71 -11.30 -16.56
CA GLY A 177 -6.94 -11.53 -15.34
C GLY A 177 -6.40 -10.27 -14.66
N LEU A 178 -5.61 -10.46 -13.60
CA LEU A 178 -4.96 -9.36 -12.87
C LEU A 178 -3.67 -8.92 -13.56
N ARG A 179 -3.39 -7.62 -13.56
CA ARG A 179 -2.13 -7.05 -14.08
C ARG A 179 -1.45 -6.18 -13.03
N PRO A 180 -0.12 -6.00 -13.08
CA PRO A 180 0.59 -5.07 -12.21
C PRO A 180 0.13 -3.61 -12.34
N MET A 181 -0.45 -3.26 -13.49
CA MET A 181 -0.83 -1.89 -13.87
C MET A 181 0.41 -0.98 -13.85
N GLY A 182 0.35 0.17 -13.17
CA GLY A 182 1.51 1.07 -13.03
C GLY A 182 2.57 0.63 -12.01
N ARG A 183 2.54 -0.62 -11.54
CA ARG A 183 3.52 -1.21 -10.61
C ARG A 183 4.29 -2.33 -11.31
N ASN A 184 5.37 -2.79 -10.68
CA ASN A 184 6.14 -3.93 -11.18
C ASN A 184 5.43 -5.27 -10.93
N HIS A 185 4.62 -5.38 -9.87
CA HIS A 185 3.96 -6.62 -9.47
C HIS A 185 2.46 -6.43 -9.21
N VAL A 186 1.68 -7.48 -9.46
CA VAL A 186 0.39 -7.71 -8.77
C VAL A 186 0.68 -7.95 -7.29
N HIS A 187 -0.07 -7.29 -6.42
CA HIS A 187 0.08 -7.41 -4.97
C HIS A 187 -1.11 -8.17 -4.38
N CYS A 188 -0.82 -9.24 -3.66
CA CYS A 188 -1.78 -10.09 -2.97
C CYS A 188 -1.46 -10.12 -1.48
N SER A 189 -2.48 -10.38 -0.66
CA SER A 189 -2.35 -10.54 0.79
C SER A 189 -2.55 -12.01 1.17
N THR A 190 -1.96 -12.43 2.29
CA THR A 190 -2.13 -13.79 2.84
C THR A 190 -3.37 -13.94 3.73
N GLY A 191 -4.14 -12.86 3.88
CA GLY A 191 -5.36 -12.83 4.66
C GLY A 191 -6.16 -11.54 4.41
N LEU A 192 -7.38 -11.52 4.94
CA LEU A 192 -8.24 -10.35 4.92
C LEU A 192 -7.80 -9.35 5.99
N PRO A 193 -8.00 -8.03 5.76
CA PRO A 193 -7.85 -7.07 6.84
C PRO A 193 -8.86 -7.39 7.96
N PRO A 194 -8.48 -7.18 9.23
CA PRO A 194 -9.35 -7.46 10.36
C PRO A 194 -10.58 -6.55 10.31
N GLU A 195 -11.71 -7.05 10.80
CA GLU A 195 -12.96 -6.28 10.85
C GLU A 195 -12.94 -5.25 11.99
N ASP A 196 -12.27 -5.56 13.10
CA ASP A 196 -12.03 -4.68 14.24
C ASP A 196 -10.52 -4.65 14.59
N GLU A 197 -10.04 -3.48 15.03
CA GLU A 197 -8.68 -3.26 15.54
C GLU A 197 -8.42 -4.00 16.87
N SER A 198 -9.48 -4.46 17.54
CA SER A 198 -9.43 -5.23 18.78
C SER A 198 -9.10 -6.73 18.60
N GLU A 199 -9.18 -7.28 17.37
CA GLU A 199 -9.02 -8.72 17.08
C GLU A 199 -7.54 -9.19 16.96
N GLY A 200 -6.60 -8.45 17.53
CA GLY A 200 -5.18 -8.85 17.61
C GLY A 200 -4.34 -8.48 16.38
N PRO A 201 -3.06 -8.91 16.33
CA PRO A 201 -2.14 -8.55 15.26
C PRO A 201 -2.58 -9.22 13.97
N ALA A 202 -3.35 -8.49 13.18
CA ALA A 202 -3.73 -8.92 11.85
C ALA A 202 -2.49 -9.29 11.04
N VAL A 203 -2.63 -10.33 10.20
CA VAL A 203 -1.80 -10.49 9.02
C VAL A 203 -1.69 -9.12 8.37
N VAL A 204 -0.46 -8.63 8.18
CA VAL A 204 -0.19 -7.31 7.59
C VAL A 204 -0.73 -7.31 6.17
N SER A 205 -2.03 -7.05 6.04
CA SER A 205 -2.75 -7.18 4.79
C SER A 205 -2.40 -5.96 3.95
N GLY A 206 -1.65 -6.18 2.87
CA GLY A 206 -1.40 -5.16 1.85
C GLY A 206 -2.70 -4.61 1.26
N MET A 207 -3.79 -5.39 1.36
CA MET A 207 -5.14 -5.04 0.95
C MET A 207 -5.67 -3.79 1.63
N ARG A 208 -6.50 -3.01 0.93
CA ARG A 208 -7.19 -1.88 1.54
C ARG A 208 -8.43 -2.37 2.28
N ARG A 209 -8.73 -1.78 3.45
CA ARG A 209 -9.89 -2.16 4.29
C ARG A 209 -11.22 -1.97 3.58
N ASP A 210 -11.27 -1.08 2.60
CA ASP A 210 -12.44 -0.75 1.78
C ASP A 210 -12.47 -1.50 0.44
N ALA A 211 -11.65 -2.54 0.25
CA ALA A 211 -11.77 -3.39 -0.94
C ALA A 211 -13.16 -4.06 -0.99
N GLU A 212 -13.77 -4.03 -2.17
CA GLU A 212 -15.15 -4.46 -2.41
C GLU A 212 -15.24 -5.82 -3.08
N VAL A 213 -14.18 -6.25 -3.77
CA VAL A 213 -14.08 -7.54 -4.46
C VAL A 213 -12.81 -8.25 -4.00
N LEU A 214 -12.93 -9.54 -3.67
CA LEU A 214 -11.84 -10.41 -3.27
C LEU A 214 -11.60 -11.45 -4.37
N VAL A 215 -10.38 -11.51 -4.87
CA VAL A 215 -9.92 -12.47 -5.88
C VAL A 215 -8.93 -13.42 -5.23
N TYR A 216 -9.37 -14.64 -4.94
CA TYR A 216 -8.52 -15.71 -4.42
C TYR A 216 -7.82 -16.40 -5.57
N VAL A 217 -6.50 -16.49 -5.50
CA VAL A 217 -5.65 -17.02 -6.58
C VAL A 217 -5.11 -18.39 -6.19
N ASP A 218 -5.25 -19.36 -7.10
CA ASP A 218 -4.54 -20.64 -7.01
C ASP A 218 -3.10 -20.45 -7.50
N VAL A 219 -2.22 -20.07 -6.56
CA VAL A 219 -0.80 -19.84 -6.83
C VAL A 219 -0.14 -21.13 -7.31
N ALA A 220 -0.45 -22.27 -6.71
CA ALA A 220 0.19 -23.53 -7.03
C ALA A 220 -0.13 -23.99 -8.47
N ALA A 221 -1.40 -23.91 -8.88
CA ALA A 221 -1.80 -24.17 -10.27
C ALA A 221 -1.13 -23.19 -11.24
N SER A 222 -1.10 -21.90 -10.90
CA SER A 222 -0.46 -20.88 -11.75
C SER A 222 1.03 -21.11 -11.98
N MET A 223 1.75 -21.59 -10.96
CA MET A 223 3.16 -21.93 -11.05
C MET A 223 3.38 -23.18 -11.92
N ARG A 224 2.56 -24.22 -11.73
CA ARG A 224 2.71 -25.50 -12.46
C ARG A 224 2.33 -25.39 -13.92
N GLU A 225 1.24 -24.70 -14.22
CA GLU A 225 0.62 -24.71 -15.55
C GLU A 225 1.06 -23.53 -16.43
N ALA A 226 1.39 -22.40 -15.82
CA ALA A 226 1.79 -21.19 -16.55
C ALA A 226 3.20 -20.70 -16.22
N GLY A 227 3.93 -21.39 -15.34
CA GLY A 227 5.29 -21.01 -14.96
C GLY A 227 5.37 -19.65 -14.26
N ILE A 228 4.27 -19.15 -13.70
CA ILE A 228 4.22 -17.83 -13.05
C ILE A 228 5.10 -17.86 -11.81
N LYS A 229 6.00 -16.90 -11.70
CA LYS A 229 6.86 -16.73 -10.53
C LYS A 229 6.16 -15.90 -9.47
N TRP A 230 6.34 -16.30 -8.23
CA TRP A 230 5.76 -15.63 -7.06
C TRP A 230 6.83 -15.38 -6.02
N TRP A 231 6.66 -14.31 -5.27
CA TRP A 231 7.56 -13.90 -4.22
C TRP A 231 6.80 -13.49 -2.96
N MET A 232 7.47 -13.64 -1.82
CA MET A 232 7.02 -13.19 -0.53
C MET A 232 7.96 -12.08 -0.03
N SER A 233 7.36 -10.97 0.36
CA SER A 233 8.06 -9.89 1.04
C SER A 233 8.20 -10.13 2.54
N ASP A 234 9.10 -9.39 3.18
CA ASP A 234 9.32 -9.47 4.63
C ASP A 234 8.07 -9.16 5.46
N ASN A 235 7.15 -8.33 4.94
CA ASN A 235 5.89 -7.99 5.59
C ASN A 235 4.71 -8.87 5.15
N GLY A 236 4.95 -10.02 4.52
CA GLY A 236 3.91 -11.00 4.22
C GLY A 236 3.04 -10.69 2.99
N VAL A 237 3.41 -9.68 2.20
CA VAL A 237 2.76 -9.41 0.90
C VAL A 237 3.29 -10.37 -0.16
N VAL A 238 2.37 -10.99 -0.90
CA VAL A 238 2.63 -11.93 -1.99
C VAL A 238 2.62 -11.17 -3.32
N LEU A 239 3.62 -11.39 -4.16
CA LEU A 239 3.89 -10.58 -5.34
C LEU A 239 4.13 -11.46 -6.56
N THR A 240 3.69 -11.01 -7.72
CA THR A 240 4.02 -11.62 -9.02
C THR A 240 4.03 -10.60 -10.13
N GLU A 241 4.91 -10.76 -11.11
CA GLU A 241 4.89 -9.97 -12.35
C GLU A 241 3.79 -10.46 -13.30
N GLY A 242 3.28 -11.69 -13.09
CA GLY A 242 2.40 -12.40 -14.01
C GLY A 242 3.16 -13.42 -14.85
N ASP A 243 2.50 -13.90 -15.90
CA ASP A 243 3.08 -14.71 -16.97
C ASP A 243 3.93 -13.85 -17.94
N ALA A 244 4.28 -14.41 -19.10
CA ALA A 244 5.08 -13.71 -20.12
C ALA A 244 4.44 -12.41 -20.61
N ASP A 245 3.12 -12.26 -20.49
CA ASP A 245 2.38 -11.06 -20.87
C ASP A 245 2.12 -10.12 -19.67
N GLY A 246 2.66 -10.44 -18.49
CA GLY A 246 2.43 -9.71 -17.25
C GLY A 246 1.00 -9.86 -16.73
N LEU A 247 0.36 -11.00 -16.99
CA LEU A 247 -1.00 -11.31 -16.57
C LEU A 247 -0.99 -12.41 -15.49
N VAL A 248 -1.89 -12.33 -14.53
CA VAL A 248 -2.32 -13.48 -13.72
C VAL A 248 -3.67 -13.92 -14.27
N PRO A 249 -3.73 -14.97 -15.12
CA PRO A 249 -4.94 -15.36 -15.82
C PRO A 249 -6.11 -15.71 -14.88
N ALA A 250 -7.32 -15.31 -15.27
CA ALA A 250 -8.54 -15.57 -14.51
C ALA A 250 -8.85 -17.08 -14.34
N ARG A 251 -8.29 -17.94 -15.20
CA ARG A 251 -8.37 -19.41 -15.02
C ARG A 251 -7.72 -19.90 -13.72
N PHE A 252 -6.84 -19.11 -13.11
CA PHE A 252 -6.25 -19.40 -11.80
C PHE A 252 -6.96 -18.70 -10.65
N PHE A 253 -8.13 -18.09 -10.89
CA PHE A 253 -8.96 -17.57 -9.79
C PHE A 253 -9.70 -18.75 -9.15
N ARG A 254 -9.25 -19.17 -7.97
CA ARG A 254 -9.93 -20.18 -7.16
C ARG A 254 -11.36 -19.74 -6.84
N GLU A 255 -11.51 -18.48 -6.45
CA GLU A 255 -12.79 -17.89 -6.12
C GLU A 255 -12.73 -16.37 -6.28
N VAL A 256 -13.80 -15.75 -6.80
CA VAL A 256 -14.00 -14.29 -6.71
C VAL A 256 -15.33 -14.03 -6.05
N ARG A 257 -15.34 -13.15 -5.04
CA ARG A 257 -16.58 -12.73 -4.38
C ARG A 257 -16.60 -11.25 -4.06
N GLY A 258 -17.79 -10.68 -4.08
CA GLY A 258 -18.06 -9.38 -3.49
C GLY A 258 -17.99 -9.45 -1.97
N ARG A 259 -17.21 -8.55 -1.40
CA ARG A 259 -17.11 -8.30 0.05
C ARG A 259 -18.11 -7.23 0.52
N ALA A 260 -18.59 -6.40 -0.39
CA ALA A 260 -19.53 -5.32 -0.10
C ALA A 260 -20.84 -5.49 -0.87
N GLN A 261 -21.86 -4.76 -0.42
CA GLN A 261 -23.16 -4.61 -1.09
C GLN A 261 -23.96 -5.93 -1.30
N GLY A 262 -23.49 -7.08 -0.81
CA GLY A 262 -24.22 -8.36 -0.92
C GLY A 262 -24.07 -9.08 -2.26
N VAL A 263 -23.04 -8.77 -3.04
CA VAL A 263 -22.83 -9.30 -4.40
C VAL A 263 -22.58 -10.82 -4.44
N GLY A 264 -21.99 -11.41 -3.39
CA GLY A 264 -21.77 -12.86 -3.33
C GLY A 264 -20.70 -13.35 -4.31
N LEU A 265 -20.84 -14.60 -4.79
CA LEU A 265 -19.87 -15.29 -5.64
C LEU A 265 -19.97 -14.81 -7.10
N LEU A 266 -18.83 -14.49 -7.72
CA LEU A 266 -18.71 -14.04 -9.12
C LEU A 266 -17.96 -15.06 -9.99
N TRP A 267 -16.88 -15.65 -9.47
CA TRP A 267 -16.08 -16.69 -10.14
C TRP A 267 -15.81 -17.84 -9.18
N LYS A 268 -15.68 -19.05 -9.72
CA LYS A 268 -15.27 -20.23 -8.97
C LYS A 268 -14.48 -21.18 -9.88
N ASP A 269 -13.38 -21.72 -9.37
CA ASP A 269 -12.54 -22.72 -10.05
C ASP A 269 -12.17 -22.30 -11.49
N GLY A 270 -11.75 -21.04 -11.65
CA GLY A 270 -11.35 -20.45 -12.92
C GLY A 270 -12.50 -20.08 -13.87
N GLN A 271 -13.75 -20.33 -13.47
CA GLN A 271 -14.93 -20.12 -14.31
C GLN A 271 -15.78 -18.96 -13.83
N HIS A 272 -16.32 -18.23 -14.80
CA HIS A 272 -17.32 -17.20 -14.57
C HIS A 272 -18.62 -17.85 -14.07
N VAL A 273 -19.14 -17.37 -12.95
CA VAL A 273 -20.41 -17.83 -12.37
C VAL A 273 -21.53 -16.86 -12.70
N VAL A 274 -21.32 -15.57 -12.39
CA VAL A 274 -22.31 -14.52 -12.61
C VAL A 274 -21.63 -13.17 -12.77
N ASP A 275 -22.22 -12.33 -13.61
CA ASP A 275 -21.76 -10.97 -13.83
C ASP A 275 -21.95 -10.13 -12.55
N LEU A 276 -21.21 -9.04 -12.49
CA LEU A 276 -21.45 -8.05 -11.44
C LEU A 276 -22.87 -7.49 -11.60
N PRO A 277 -23.72 -7.56 -10.56
CA PRO A 277 -25.12 -7.14 -10.71
C PRO A 277 -25.27 -5.64 -11.03
N ASP A 278 -26.25 -5.30 -11.86
CA ASP A 278 -26.49 -3.92 -12.32
C ASP A 278 -26.83 -2.92 -11.19
N TRP A 279 -27.33 -3.43 -10.04
CA TRP A 279 -27.65 -2.59 -8.88
C TRP A 279 -26.41 -2.17 -8.08
N VAL A 280 -25.24 -2.74 -8.38
CA VAL A 280 -23.99 -2.44 -7.66
C VAL A 280 -23.55 -1.02 -7.94
N LYS A 281 -23.31 -0.26 -6.87
CA LYS A 281 -22.73 1.08 -6.97
C LYS A 281 -21.21 0.95 -7.14
N ALA A 282 -20.76 0.90 -8.40
CA ALA A 282 -19.36 0.77 -8.77
C ALA A 282 -18.66 2.15 -8.87
N GLN A 283 -18.21 2.69 -7.73
CA GLN A 283 -17.46 3.96 -7.70
C GLN A 283 -15.96 3.72 -7.50
N PRO A 284 -15.07 4.41 -8.26
CA PRO A 284 -13.64 4.36 -7.99
C PRO A 284 -13.34 4.86 -6.55
N PRO A 285 -12.37 4.25 -5.85
CA PRO A 285 -11.96 4.72 -4.53
C PRO A 285 -11.35 6.12 -4.62
N ARG A 286 -11.55 6.93 -3.56
CA ARG A 286 -10.97 8.27 -3.47
C ARG A 286 -9.45 8.24 -3.64
N GLY A 287 -8.93 9.14 -4.49
CA GLY A 287 -7.48 9.29 -4.72
C GLY A 287 -6.88 8.30 -5.72
N LYS A 288 -7.70 7.68 -6.58
CA LYS A 288 -7.28 7.01 -7.82
C LYS A 288 -7.81 7.78 -9.03
#